data_AF-A0AAV9Y245-F1
#
_entry.id   AF-A0AAV9Y245-F1
#
_cell.length_a   1.000
_cell.length_b   1.000
_cell.length_c   1.000
_cell.angle_alpha   90.00
_cell.angle_beta   90.00
_cell.angle_gamma   90.00
#
_symmetry.space_group_name_H-M   'P 1'
#
loop_
_entity.id
_entity.type
_entity.pdbx_description
1 polymer ?
#
loop_
_entity_poly.entity_id
_entity_poly.type
_entity_poly.pdbx_seq_one_letter_code
_entity_poly.pdbx_strand_id
1 'polypeptide(L)'
;MLYTFEGSATKIERLLGENEHINECYKDCKLKVLSKGDIKEVISKCDVLVTESRILFIVNSEYNAFNLKVPTKFSDCRFIYISNIVVNAIYTPESDSDEGEYFYMQLGGVDVEETVDDDYDDNDNFELIEINIIPNSLKDKNIIHSMFNFISETVAYNEQLENNKSDSISAGEELFDMNYLNQS
;
A
#
# COMPACT_ATOMS: atom_id res chain seq x y z
N MET A 1 4.28 2.85 5.77
CA MET A 1 3.41 3.39 6.85
C MET A 1 1.93 3.17 6.53
N LEU A 2 1.11 2.77 7.51
CA LEU A 2 -0.36 2.64 7.38
C LEU A 2 -1.04 3.92 7.87
N TYR A 3 -1.84 4.53 7.00
CA TYR A 3 -2.48 5.82 7.26
C TYR A 3 -3.96 5.63 7.59
N THR A 4 -4.46 6.48 8.49
CA THR A 4 -5.89 6.63 8.77
C THR A 4 -6.37 7.90 8.10
N PHE A 5 -7.53 7.84 7.43
CA PHE A 5 -8.13 9.06 6.90
C PHE A 5 -8.68 9.90 8.06
N GLU A 6 -8.18 11.12 8.25
CA GLU A 6 -8.69 12.04 9.26
C GLU A 6 -10.03 12.64 8.81
N GLY A 7 -11.12 12.16 9.40
CA GLY A 7 -12.47 12.70 9.19
C GLY A 7 -13.55 11.64 9.04
N SER A 8 -14.82 12.03 9.14
CA SER A 8 -15.98 11.13 8.97
C SER A 8 -16.29 10.85 7.50
N ALA A 9 -15.27 10.53 6.70
CA ALA A 9 -15.49 10.15 5.31
C ALA A 9 -16.30 8.85 5.28
N THR A 10 -17.48 8.92 4.68
CA THR A 10 -18.38 7.78 4.47
C THR A 10 -18.58 7.49 2.99
N LYS A 11 -17.86 8.19 2.12
CA LYS A 11 -17.99 8.15 0.66
C LYS A 11 -16.62 8.13 0.02
N ILE A 12 -16.47 7.31 -1.01
CA ILE A 12 -15.19 6.99 -1.63
C ILE A 12 -14.62 8.17 -2.43
N GLU A 13 -15.48 9.01 -3.00
CA GLU A 13 -15.09 10.18 -3.79
C GLU A 13 -14.41 11.25 -2.93
N ARG A 14 -14.54 11.15 -1.60
CA ARG A 14 -13.81 12.02 -0.65
C ARG A 14 -12.42 11.49 -0.30
N LEU A 15 -12.15 10.22 -0.61
CA LEU A 15 -10.88 9.57 -0.32
C LEU A 15 -9.94 9.63 -1.52
N LEU A 16 -10.48 9.56 -2.74
CA LEU A 16 -9.73 9.52 -4.00
C LEU A 16 -9.24 10.91 -4.43
N GLY A 17 -8.03 10.99 -4.98
CA GLY A 17 -7.55 12.20 -5.65
C GLY A 17 -8.35 12.52 -6.93
N GLU A 18 -8.17 13.73 -7.48
CA GLU A 18 -8.95 14.25 -8.62
C GLU A 18 -8.97 13.34 -9.87
N ASN A 19 -7.99 12.45 -10.04
CA ASN A 19 -7.92 11.51 -11.17
C ASN A 19 -7.64 10.07 -10.72
N GLU A 20 -7.87 9.75 -9.46
CA GLU A 20 -7.58 8.42 -8.95
C GLU A 20 -8.81 7.51 -9.09
N HIS A 21 -8.59 6.32 -9.64
CA HIS A 21 -9.65 5.35 -9.89
C HIS A 21 -9.41 4.04 -9.14
N ILE A 22 -10.51 3.38 -8.77
CA ILE A 22 -10.47 2.02 -8.21
C ILE A 22 -10.39 1.04 -9.37
N ASN A 23 -9.27 0.33 -9.43
CA ASN A 23 -9.04 -0.68 -10.47
C ASN A 23 -9.58 -2.04 -10.03
N GLU A 24 -9.22 -2.45 -8.81
CA GLU A 24 -9.62 -3.73 -8.25
C GLU A 24 -10.24 -3.63 -6.86
N CYS A 25 -11.10 -4.60 -6.56
CA CYS A 25 -11.85 -4.68 -5.31
C CYS A 25 -11.92 -6.14 -4.83
N TYR A 26 -11.27 -6.42 -3.70
CA TYR A 26 -11.28 -7.72 -3.04
C TYR A 26 -12.12 -7.62 -1.79
N LYS A 27 -13.18 -8.44 -1.69
CA LYS A 27 -14.17 -8.33 -0.63
C LYS A 27 -13.93 -9.33 0.49
N ASP A 28 -14.42 -8.98 1.67
CA ASP A 28 -14.48 -9.85 2.84
C ASP A 28 -13.10 -10.41 3.21
N CYS A 29 -12.17 -9.50 3.46
CA CYS A 29 -10.83 -9.78 3.93
C CYS A 29 -10.69 -9.45 5.43
N LYS A 30 -9.67 -10.04 6.05
CA LYS A 30 -9.14 -9.73 7.36
C LYS A 30 -7.76 -9.11 7.16
N LEU A 31 -7.50 -8.01 7.86
CA LEU A 31 -6.21 -7.35 7.91
C LEU A 31 -5.51 -7.70 9.22
N LYS A 32 -4.22 -8.05 9.17
CA LYS A 32 -3.33 -8.02 10.33
C LYS A 32 -2.17 -7.10 10.03
N VAL A 33 -1.86 -6.22 10.96
CA VAL A 33 -0.71 -5.32 10.90
C VAL A 33 0.26 -5.76 11.98
N LEU A 34 1.51 -6.01 11.60
CA LEU A 34 2.57 -6.40 12.52
C LEU A 34 3.71 -5.38 12.47
N SER A 35 4.40 -5.26 13.59
CA SER A 35 5.70 -4.59 13.65
C SER A 35 6.62 -5.35 14.58
N LYS A 36 7.85 -5.60 14.13
CA LYS A 36 8.86 -6.42 14.82
C LYS A 36 8.32 -7.81 15.22
N GLY A 37 7.43 -8.37 14.40
CA GLY A 37 6.74 -9.64 14.63
C GLY A 37 5.55 -9.57 15.59
N ASP A 38 5.32 -8.45 16.27
CA ASP A 38 4.17 -8.28 17.16
C ASP A 38 2.94 -7.75 16.40
N ILE A 39 1.77 -8.34 16.67
CA ILE A 39 0.50 -7.85 16.13
C ILE A 39 0.16 -6.50 16.76
N LYS A 40 0.05 -5.46 15.94
CA LYS A 40 -0.34 -4.09 16.34
C LYS A 40 -1.82 -3.81 16.13
N GLU A 41 -2.38 -4.32 15.03
CA GLU A 41 -3.79 -4.10 14.67
C GLU A 41 -4.37 -5.31 13.96
N VAL A 42 -5.65 -5.59 14.21
CA VAL A 42 -6.42 -6.60 13.48
C VAL A 42 -7.77 -6.01 13.09
N ILE A 43 -8.05 -5.98 11.78
CA ILE A 43 -9.37 -5.65 11.25
C ILE A 43 -10.00 -6.95 10.78
N SER A 44 -11.01 -7.43 11.49
CA SER A 44 -11.62 -8.74 11.24
C SER A 44 -12.40 -8.80 9.92
N LYS A 45 -12.90 -7.65 9.44
CA LYS A 45 -13.65 -7.55 8.20
C LYS A 45 -13.43 -6.20 7.53
N CYS A 46 -12.81 -6.24 6.35
CA CYS A 46 -12.65 -5.10 5.45
C CYS A 46 -12.70 -5.56 4.00
N ASP A 47 -12.98 -4.63 3.10
CA ASP A 47 -12.71 -4.81 1.68
C ASP A 47 -11.42 -4.07 1.31
N VAL A 48 -10.68 -4.63 0.36
CA VAL A 48 -9.44 -4.07 -0.15
C VAL A 48 -9.70 -3.49 -1.52
N LEU A 49 -9.55 -2.17 -1.65
CA LEU A 49 -9.64 -1.46 -2.93
C LEU A 49 -8.23 -1.08 -3.37
N VAL A 50 -7.90 -1.36 -4.62
CA VAL A 50 -6.58 -1.04 -5.18
C VAL A 50 -6.74 0.02 -6.26
N THR A 51 -5.99 1.11 -6.12
CA THR A 51 -5.86 2.18 -7.11
C THR A 51 -4.48 2.11 -7.77
N GLU A 52 -4.14 3.09 -8.60
CA GLU A 52 -2.83 3.21 -9.24
C GLU A 52 -1.71 3.51 -8.23
N SER A 53 -2.05 4.13 -7.10
CA SER A 53 -1.07 4.65 -6.13
C SER A 53 -1.28 4.16 -4.71
N ARG A 54 -2.47 3.63 -4.38
CA ARG A 54 -2.84 3.27 -3.01
C ARG A 54 -3.58 1.95 -2.93
N ILE A 55 -3.46 1.34 -1.76
CA ILE A 55 -4.32 0.25 -1.32
C ILE A 55 -5.15 0.78 -0.16
N LEU A 56 -6.48 0.75 -0.30
CA LEU A 56 -7.42 1.18 0.72
C LEU A 56 -8.07 -0.03 1.39
N PHE A 57 -8.14 0.00 2.72
CA PHE A 57 -8.82 -0.98 3.56
C PHE A 57 -10.10 -0.36 4.10
N ILE A 58 -11.24 -0.75 3.51
CA ILE A 58 -12.55 -0.18 3.78
C ILE A 58 -13.31 -1.05 4.77
N VAL A 59 -13.72 -0.47 5.90
CA VAL A 59 -14.41 -1.18 6.98
C VAL A 59 -15.92 -0.95 6.90
N ASN A 60 -16.71 -2.01 7.05
CA ASN A 60 -18.19 -2.00 7.00
C ASN A 60 -18.74 -1.35 5.71
N SER A 61 -18.18 -1.74 4.58
CA SER A 61 -18.62 -1.30 3.25
C SER A 61 -20.05 -1.74 2.92
N GLU A 62 -20.82 -0.84 2.32
CA GLU A 62 -22.12 -1.11 1.69
C GLU A 62 -22.00 -0.83 0.19
N TYR A 63 -22.53 -1.72 -0.65
CA TYR A 63 -22.53 -1.58 -2.11
C TYR A 63 -23.96 -1.49 -2.63
N ASN A 64 -24.12 -0.79 -3.76
CA ASN A 64 -25.37 -0.87 -4.51
C ASN A 64 -25.37 -2.11 -5.42
N ALA A 65 -26.56 -2.56 -5.85
CA ALA A 65 -26.72 -3.77 -6.66
C ALA A 65 -26.11 -3.66 -8.07
N PHE A 66 -25.83 -2.45 -8.56
CA PHE A 66 -25.38 -2.18 -9.93
C PHE A 66 -23.87 -1.98 -10.04
N ASN A 67 -23.18 -1.66 -8.95
CA ASN A 67 -21.74 -1.45 -8.87
C ASN A 67 -21.19 -2.21 -7.66
N LEU A 68 -20.57 -3.34 -7.94
CA LEU A 68 -19.95 -4.19 -6.93
C LEU A 68 -18.49 -3.82 -6.66
N LYS A 69 -17.86 -2.92 -7.41
CA LYS A 69 -16.46 -2.53 -7.23
C LYS A 69 -16.28 -1.35 -6.28
N VAL A 70 -17.26 -0.46 -6.19
CA VAL A 70 -17.12 0.81 -5.46
C VAL A 70 -18.18 0.90 -4.36
N PRO A 71 -17.78 0.99 -3.06
CA PRO A 71 -18.74 1.08 -1.98
C PRO A 71 -19.47 2.43 -1.99
N THR A 72 -20.77 2.41 -1.74
CA THR A 72 -21.60 3.61 -1.57
C THR A 72 -21.49 4.20 -0.17
N LYS A 73 -21.08 3.39 0.81
CA LYS A 73 -20.92 3.79 2.20
C LYS A 73 -19.89 2.90 2.91
N PHE A 74 -19.24 3.43 3.94
CA PHE A 74 -18.37 2.69 4.85
C PHE A 74 -18.25 3.43 6.18
N SER A 75 -17.73 2.76 7.22
CA SER A 75 -17.56 3.37 8.55
C SER A 75 -16.15 3.88 8.80
N ASP A 76 -15.14 3.27 8.17
CA ASP A 76 -13.74 3.62 8.37
C ASP A 76 -12.90 3.25 7.15
N CYS A 77 -11.75 3.91 7.01
CA CYS A 77 -10.79 3.67 5.93
C CYS A 77 -9.36 3.80 6.46
N ARG A 78 -8.55 2.77 6.22
CA ARG A 78 -7.08 2.85 6.27
C ARG A 78 -6.53 2.81 4.85
N PHE A 79 -5.33 3.32 4.63
CA PHE A 79 -4.67 3.15 3.34
C PHE A 79 -3.15 3.11 3.46
N ILE A 80 -2.52 2.57 2.43
CA ILE A 80 -1.07 2.64 2.21
C ILE A 80 -0.80 3.16 0.80
N TYR A 81 0.35 3.79 0.61
CA TYR A 81 0.88 4.04 -0.72
C TYR A 81 1.57 2.79 -1.25
N ILE A 82 1.33 2.47 -2.52
CA ILE A 82 1.94 1.32 -3.19
C ILE A 82 3.46 1.50 -3.30
N SER A 83 3.94 2.74 -3.46
CA SER A 83 5.38 3.06 -3.46
C SER A 83 6.10 2.73 -2.15
N ASN A 84 5.36 2.54 -1.05
CA ASN A 84 5.96 2.15 0.23
C ASN A 84 6.16 0.63 0.36
N ILE A 85 5.67 -0.17 -0.59
CA ILE A 85 5.81 -1.63 -0.56
C ILE A 85 7.22 -1.99 -0.98
N VAL A 86 7.98 -2.60 -0.07
CA VAL A 86 9.36 -3.07 -0.32
C VAL A 86 9.35 -4.54 -0.72
N VAL A 87 8.45 -5.32 -0.13
CA VAL A 87 8.26 -6.74 -0.45
C VAL A 87 6.77 -7.02 -0.51
N ASN A 88 6.35 -7.81 -1.49
CA ASN A 88 5.05 -8.44 -1.51
C ASN A 88 5.17 -9.91 -1.92
N ALA A 89 4.35 -10.77 -1.33
CA ALA A 89 4.41 -12.21 -1.56
C ALA A 89 3.06 -12.87 -1.30
N ILE A 90 2.92 -14.10 -1.80
CA ILE A 90 1.87 -15.01 -1.33
C ILE A 90 2.51 -15.86 -0.23
N TYR A 91 1.87 -15.88 0.93
CA TYR A 91 2.29 -16.73 2.04
C TYR A 91 1.28 -17.85 2.24
N THR A 92 1.80 -19.07 2.35
CA THR A 92 1.02 -20.27 2.67
C THR A 92 1.43 -20.73 4.08
N PRO A 93 0.54 -20.61 5.08
CA PRO A 93 0.82 -21.08 6.43
C PRO A 93 1.12 -22.58 6.49
N GLU A 94 1.92 -22.98 7.47
CA GLU A 94 2.12 -24.39 7.78
C GLU A 94 0.79 -25.05 8.19
N SER A 95 0.71 -26.38 8.01
CA SER A 95 -0.54 -27.18 8.02
C SER A 95 -1.41 -27.10 9.28
N ASP A 96 -0.90 -26.51 10.36
CA ASP A 96 -1.55 -26.44 11.66
C ASP A 96 -2.25 -25.09 11.90
N SER A 97 -2.25 -24.20 10.91
CA SER A 97 -2.91 -22.90 10.96
C SER A 97 -4.34 -22.99 10.40
N ASP A 98 -5.29 -22.35 11.10
CA ASP A 98 -6.67 -22.16 10.61
C ASP A 98 -6.75 -21.15 9.44
N GLU A 99 -5.63 -20.50 9.09
CA GLU A 99 -5.54 -19.52 8.01
C GLU A 99 -5.09 -20.23 6.72
N GLY A 100 -5.78 -19.91 5.61
CA GLY A 100 -5.35 -20.31 4.28
C GLY A 100 -4.26 -19.40 3.73
N GLU A 101 -3.95 -19.56 2.45
CA GLU A 101 -3.06 -18.65 1.73
C GLU A 101 -3.51 -17.19 1.89
N TYR A 102 -2.55 -16.30 2.10
CA TYR A 102 -2.80 -14.88 2.26
C TYR A 102 -1.75 -14.05 1.52
N PHE A 103 -2.11 -12.80 1.25
CA PHE A 103 -1.19 -11.84 0.65
C PHE A 103 -0.40 -11.14 1.75
N TYR A 104 0.93 -11.24 1.68
CA TYR A 104 1.87 -10.61 2.58
C TYR A 104 2.48 -9.40 1.90
N MET A 105 2.68 -8.33 2.65
CA MET A 105 3.52 -7.21 2.23
C MET A 105 4.32 -6.65 3.40
N GLN A 106 5.50 -6.14 3.07
CA GLN A 106 6.35 -5.37 3.95
C GLN A 106 6.46 -3.95 3.44
N LEU A 107 6.30 -2.99 4.34
CA LEU A 107 6.39 -1.58 4.04
C LEU A 107 7.73 -1.02 4.53
N GLY A 108 8.37 -0.25 3.66
CA GLY A 108 9.54 0.56 4.00
C GLY A 108 9.14 1.75 4.87
N GLY A 109 9.98 2.06 5.84
CA GLY A 109 9.97 3.34 6.54
C GLY A 109 10.56 4.41 5.63
N VAL A 110 9.81 5.47 5.38
CA VAL A 110 10.40 6.77 5.01
C VAL A 110 10.76 7.42 6.33
N ASP A 111 11.97 7.99 6.43
CA ASP A 111 12.48 8.65 7.62
C ASP A 111 11.38 9.48 8.29
N VAL A 112 11.12 9.17 9.56
CA VAL A 112 10.39 10.09 10.44
C VAL A 112 11.29 11.30 10.54
N GLU A 113 10.80 12.48 10.12
CA GLU A 113 11.52 13.76 10.16
C GLU A 113 12.51 13.80 11.34
N GLU A 114 13.81 13.86 11.01
CA GLU A 114 14.90 14.07 11.96
C GLU A 114 14.53 15.24 12.87
N THR A 115 14.14 14.95 14.10
CA THR A 115 14.43 15.88 15.19
C THR A 115 15.87 15.61 15.56
N VAL A 116 16.76 16.41 14.98
CA VAL A 116 18.19 16.40 15.29
C VAL A 116 18.37 16.79 16.75
N ASP A 117 18.38 15.81 17.64
CA ASP A 117 19.00 15.92 18.96
C ASP A 117 20.33 15.15 18.85
N ASP A 118 21.41 15.93 18.78
CA ASP A 118 22.81 15.55 18.44
C ASP A 118 23.49 14.55 19.40
N ASP A 119 22.77 13.67 20.13
CA ASP A 119 23.38 12.88 21.22
C ASP A 119 22.81 11.45 21.41
N TYR A 120 22.45 10.72 20.34
CA TYR A 120 22.12 9.29 20.48
C TYR A 120 22.69 8.41 19.35
N ASP A 121 23.25 7.25 19.74
CA ASP A 121 23.76 6.17 18.89
C ASP A 121 22.83 5.87 17.69
N ASP A 122 23.26 6.31 16.50
CA ASP A 122 22.60 6.13 15.20
C ASP A 122 22.63 4.68 14.72
N ASN A 123 21.77 3.80 15.24
CA ASN A 123 21.60 2.47 14.64
C ASN A 123 20.24 1.78 14.77
N ASP A 124 19.18 2.38 15.34
CA ASP A 124 18.09 1.54 15.87
C ASP A 124 16.62 1.94 15.65
N ASN A 125 16.26 2.70 14.61
CA ASN A 125 14.83 3.04 14.40
C ASN A 125 14.26 2.87 12.98
N PHE A 126 14.81 1.98 12.15
CA PHE A 126 14.07 1.51 10.96
C PHE A 126 13.02 0.45 11.35
N GLU A 127 11.79 0.89 11.61
CA GLU A 127 10.68 -0.01 11.93
C GLU A 127 9.96 -0.47 10.64
N LEU A 128 10.22 -1.72 10.24
CA LEU A 128 9.49 -2.35 9.14
C LEU A 128 8.09 -2.77 9.61
N ILE A 129 7.08 -2.35 8.87
CA ILE A 129 5.69 -2.72 9.10
C ILE A 129 5.32 -3.84 8.15
N GLU A 130 4.69 -4.89 8.66
CA GLU A 130 4.18 -6.01 7.87
C GLU A 130 2.65 -5.96 7.85
N ILE A 131 2.07 -6.28 6.70
CA ILE A 131 0.62 -6.35 6.52
C ILE A 131 0.26 -7.67 5.88
N ASN A 132 -0.64 -8.40 6.52
CA ASN A 132 -1.22 -9.63 6.01
C ASN A 132 -2.69 -9.39 5.64
N ILE A 133 -3.03 -9.66 4.38
CA ILE A 133 -4.40 -9.60 3.87
C ILE A 133 -4.90 -11.03 3.66
N ILE A 134 -5.81 -11.44 4.53
CA ILE A 134 -6.30 -12.83 4.62
C ILE A 134 -7.76 -12.84 4.13
N PRO A 135 -8.15 -13.62 3.11
CA PRO A 135 -9.54 -13.73 2.70
C PRO A 135 -10.34 -14.49 3.77
N ASN A 136 -11.50 -13.99 4.18
CA ASN A 136 -12.37 -14.71 5.12
C ASN A 136 -13.02 -15.95 4.48
N SER A 137 -13.11 -15.99 3.15
CA SER A 137 -13.63 -17.12 2.39
C SER A 137 -12.51 -17.89 1.69
N LEU A 138 -12.23 -19.11 2.17
CA LEU A 138 -11.28 -20.04 1.53
C LEU A 138 -11.82 -20.69 0.25
N LYS A 139 -13.04 -20.36 -0.16
CA LYS A 139 -13.67 -20.95 -1.36
C LYS A 139 -13.10 -20.38 -2.64
N ASP A 140 -12.63 -19.14 -2.62
CA ASP A 140 -12.05 -18.48 -3.78
C ASP A 140 -10.54 -18.40 -3.65
N LYS A 141 -9.87 -19.50 -4.01
CA LYS A 141 -8.41 -19.59 -3.96
C LYS A 141 -7.71 -18.64 -4.95
N ASN A 142 -8.44 -18.13 -5.94
CA ASN A 142 -7.85 -17.25 -6.95
C ASN A 142 -7.69 -15.81 -6.48
N ILE A 143 -8.38 -15.42 -5.39
CA ILE A 143 -8.39 -14.03 -4.92
C ILE A 143 -6.99 -13.55 -4.54
N ILE A 144 -6.19 -14.39 -3.86
CA ILE A 144 -4.83 -14.04 -3.44
C ILE A 144 -3.86 -13.97 -4.61
N HIS A 145 -3.97 -14.91 -5.56
CA HIS A 145 -3.16 -14.85 -6.78
C HIS A 145 -3.50 -13.64 -7.64
N SER A 146 -4.79 -13.31 -7.78
CA SER A 146 -5.23 -12.12 -8.51
C SER A 146 -4.73 -10.84 -7.83
N MET A 147 -4.83 -10.75 -6.51
CA MET A 147 -4.32 -9.63 -5.71
C MET A 147 -2.81 -9.49 -5.85
N PHE A 148 -2.06 -10.59 -5.73
CA PHE A 148 -0.62 -10.59 -5.90
C PHE A 148 -0.21 -10.11 -7.29
N ASN A 149 -0.79 -10.65 -8.36
CA ASN A 149 -0.46 -10.25 -9.72
C ASN A 149 -0.72 -8.76 -9.95
N PHE A 150 -1.92 -8.29 -9.60
CA PHE A 150 -2.31 -6.91 -9.84
C PHE A 150 -1.44 -5.91 -9.06
N ILE A 151 -1.19 -6.17 -7.78
CA ILE A 151 -0.36 -5.28 -6.95
C ILE A 151 1.10 -5.32 -7.42
N SER A 152 1.63 -6.48 -7.78
CA SER A 152 3.00 -6.61 -8.30
C SER A 152 3.18 -5.84 -9.62
N GLU A 153 2.21 -5.94 -10.54
CA GLU A 153 2.20 -5.15 -11.77
C GLU A 153 2.17 -3.64 -11.48
N THR A 154 1.38 -3.23 -10.49
CA THR A 154 1.25 -1.81 -10.11
C THR A 154 2.53 -1.28 -9.45
N VAL A 155 3.18 -2.07 -8.58
CA VAL A 155 4.48 -1.74 -7.99
C VAL A 155 5.53 -1.55 -9.09
N ALA A 156 5.66 -2.52 -9.99
CA ALA A 156 6.64 -2.46 -11.08
C ALA A 156 6.41 -1.26 -12.03
N TYR A 157 5.15 -0.91 -12.30
CA TYR A 157 4.81 0.27 -13.09
C TYR A 157 5.23 1.57 -12.39
N ASN A 158 5.01 1.69 -11.09
CA ASN A 158 5.39 2.87 -10.31
C ASN A 158 6.92 3.05 -10.23
N GLU A 159 7.67 1.96 -10.07
CA GLU A 159 9.15 2.00 -10.12
C GLU A 159 9.65 2.50 -11.48
N GLN A 160 9.05 2.07 -12.59
CA GLN A 160 9.41 2.55 -13.92
C GLN A 160 9.12 4.05 -14.10
N LEU A 161 8.00 4.54 -13.56
CA LEU A 161 7.67 5.97 -13.60
C LEU A 161 8.66 6.81 -12.80
N GLU A 162 9.10 6.33 -11.64
CA GLU A 162 10.10 7.01 -10.81
C GLU A 162 11.46 7.04 -11.49
N ASN A 163 11.92 5.91 -12.05
CA ASN A 163 13.18 5.85 -12.81
C ASN A 163 13.19 6.76 -14.04
N ASN A 164 12.08 6.84 -14.78
CA ASN A 164 11.99 7.75 -15.92
C ASN A 164 12.02 9.23 -15.51
N LYS A 165 11.51 9.57 -14.31
CA LYS A 165 11.57 10.93 -13.78
C LYS A 165 13.00 11.28 -13.34
N SER A 166 13.69 10.38 -12.63
CA SER A 166 15.07 10.62 -12.20
C SER A 166 16.02 10.78 -13.41
N ASP A 167 15.86 9.96 -14.45
CA ASP A 167 16.66 10.06 -15.68
C ASP A 167 16.42 11.38 -16.44
N SER A 168 15.21 11.93 -16.36
CA SER A 168 14.90 13.24 -16.97
C SER A 168 15.52 14.42 -16.23
N ILE A 169 15.75 14.29 -14.92
CA ILE A 169 16.37 15.31 -14.07
C ILE A 169 17.89 15.28 -14.27
N SER A 170 18.51 14.08 -14.28
CA SER A 170 19.96 13.94 -14.50
C SER A 170 20.39 14.41 -15.90
N ALA A 171 19.59 14.14 -16.94
CA ALA A 171 19.84 14.66 -18.28
C ALA A 171 19.69 16.20 -18.38
N GLY A 172 18.89 16.80 -17.52
CA GLY A 172 18.76 18.25 -17.41
C GLY A 172 19.98 18.91 -16.77
N GLU A 173 20.56 18.30 -15.73
CA GLU A 173 21.73 18.81 -15.03
C GLU A 173 23.02 18.71 -15.87
N GLU A 174 23.22 17.63 -16.64
CA GLU A 174 24.36 17.52 -17.57
C GLU A 174 24.35 18.60 -18.68
N LEU A 175 23.17 19.04 -19.12
CA LEU A 175 23.02 20.13 -20.10
C LEU A 175 23.32 21.51 -19.51
N PHE A 176 23.16 21.69 -18.19
CA PHE A 176 23.56 22.93 -17.50
C PHE A 176 25.08 23.00 -17.31
N ASP A 177 25.73 21.90 -16.95
CA ASP A 177 27.20 21.86 -16.77
C ASP A 177 27.99 22.03 -18.07
N MET A 178 27.50 21.46 -19.18
CA MET A 178 28.11 21.62 -20.51
C MET A 178 28.02 23.05 -21.07
N ASN A 179 27.08 23.87 -20.60
CA ASN A 179 26.97 25.28 -20.99
C ASN A 179 27.85 26.21 -20.14
N TYR A 180 28.22 25.82 -18.93
CA TYR A 180 29.16 26.58 -18.09
C TYR A 180 30.62 26.38 -18.50
N LEU A 181 31.00 25.20 -18.99
CA LEU A 181 32.37 24.90 -19.44
C LEU A 181 32.74 25.50 -20.81
N ASN A 182 31.76 25.96 -21.60
CA ASN A 182 31.99 26.61 -22.89
C ASN A 182 32.02 28.15 -22.82
N GLN A 183 31.96 28.74 -21.61
CA GLN A 183 32.03 30.19 -21.41
C GLN A 183 33.25 30.68 -20.61
N SER A 184 34.21 29.79 -20.30
CA SER A 184 35.48 30.13 -19.62
C SER A 184 36.68 30.11 -20.56
#